data_AF-A0A2A5M5B4-F1
#
_entry.id   AF-A0A2A5M5B4-F1
#
_cell.length_a   1.000
_cell.length_b   1.000
_cell.length_c   1.000
_cell.angle_alpha   90.00
_cell.angle_beta   90.00
_cell.angle_gamma   90.00
#
_symmetry.space_group_name_H-M   'P 1'
#
loop_
_entity.id
_entity.type
_entity.pdbx_description
1 polymer ?
#
loop_
_entity_poly.entity_id
_entity_poly.type
_entity_poly.pdbx_seq_one_letter_code
_entity_poly.pdbx_strand_id
1 'polypeptide(L)'
;MFRSTSKEDLDIDNITNIITNTFDNSAYSNFTYLYLIDPPEYFKEESKFFNTQSGKFVMLYADEEKDNKGGIKAIQASDEIANLQVVQDILKKAKYGENKVYIGRPIKMNLEGQNFDAVNIAMPIFDRKNQVVGVIGMTLDFSAIATYLLDPKSQKYNGELRILLNSDGLVAIHPNKNLVLKNLKDVNPNKGAQETYKAMSEGKNGVFNYIAFDGDDSYAAINSFKVQDSSWTVLVTAPKYSVFEPLKKLQLIIISASFIFIFVVLGVVYYCVRKIVASRLPVILSSLESFFRFLNHEKIEPKAIEIRANDEL
;
A
#
# COMPACT_ATOMS: atom_id res chain seq x y z
N MET A 1 -20.34 -11.43 35.45
CA MET A 1 -20.07 -10.38 36.45
C MET A 1 -21.13 -9.28 36.48
N PHE A 2 -21.18 -8.35 35.52
CA PHE A 2 -22.17 -7.24 35.53
C PHE A 2 -23.65 -7.68 35.50
N ARG A 3 -23.94 -8.90 34.99
CA ARG A 3 -25.27 -9.53 35.07
C ARG A 3 -25.46 -10.44 36.28
N SER A 4 -24.45 -10.70 37.09
CA SER A 4 -24.51 -11.70 38.17
C SER A 4 -24.28 -11.11 39.55
N THR A 5 -23.88 -9.86 39.63
CA THR A 5 -23.45 -9.20 40.87
C THR A 5 -24.18 -7.87 40.98
N SER A 6 -24.52 -7.45 42.21
CA SER A 6 -25.08 -6.11 42.41
C SER A 6 -24.01 -5.06 42.12
N LYS A 7 -24.41 -3.81 41.84
CA LYS A 7 -23.47 -2.72 41.55
C LYS A 7 -22.41 -2.61 42.66
N GLU A 8 -22.85 -2.51 43.92
CA GLU A 8 -21.97 -2.29 45.07
C GLU A 8 -21.06 -3.49 45.41
N ASP A 9 -21.38 -4.68 44.91
CA ASP A 9 -20.57 -5.89 45.12
C ASP A 9 -19.59 -6.18 43.96
N LEU A 10 -19.48 -5.27 42.98
CA LEU A 10 -18.59 -5.47 41.83
C LEU A 10 -17.12 -5.36 42.23
N ASP A 11 -16.39 -6.45 42.22
CA ASP A 11 -14.96 -6.42 42.54
C ASP A 11 -14.09 -5.82 41.41
N ILE A 12 -13.37 -4.72 41.70
CA ILE A 12 -12.50 -4.04 40.74
C ILE A 12 -11.26 -4.87 40.38
N ASP A 13 -10.74 -5.70 41.29
CA ASP A 13 -9.56 -6.52 41.03
C ASP A 13 -9.89 -7.62 40.03
N ASN A 14 -11.07 -8.23 40.20
CA ASN A 14 -11.59 -9.19 39.24
C ASN A 14 -11.81 -8.57 37.84
N ILE A 15 -12.35 -7.35 37.78
CA ILE A 15 -12.52 -6.63 36.51
C ILE A 15 -11.15 -6.34 35.88
N THR A 16 -10.21 -5.83 36.67
CA THR A 16 -8.84 -5.52 36.24
C THR A 16 -8.17 -6.76 35.66
N ASN A 17 -8.21 -7.89 36.38
CA ASN A 17 -7.62 -9.15 35.96
C ASN A 17 -8.24 -9.67 34.66
N ILE A 18 -9.54 -9.54 34.45
CA ILE A 18 -10.17 -9.94 33.19
C ILE A 18 -9.67 -9.06 32.03
N ILE A 19 -9.61 -7.74 32.23
CA ILE A 19 -9.18 -6.80 31.19
C ILE A 19 -7.71 -7.03 30.84
N THR A 20 -6.82 -7.07 31.84
CA THR A 20 -5.38 -7.20 31.62
C THR A 20 -5.04 -8.54 30.99
N ASN A 21 -5.55 -9.66 31.52
CA ASN A 21 -5.28 -10.99 30.93
C ASN A 21 -5.84 -11.14 29.51
N THR A 22 -6.97 -10.50 29.19
CA THR A 22 -7.51 -10.54 27.83
C THR A 22 -6.65 -9.69 26.88
N PHE A 23 -6.23 -8.52 27.33
CA PHE A 23 -5.42 -7.58 26.56
C PHE A 23 -3.99 -8.07 26.34
N ASP A 24 -3.40 -8.77 27.31
CA ASP A 24 -2.02 -9.34 27.25
C ASP A 24 -1.89 -10.42 26.18
N ASN A 25 -3.02 -11.01 25.79
CA ASN A 25 -3.07 -11.98 24.69
C ASN A 25 -3.43 -11.34 23.34
N SER A 26 -3.56 -10.00 23.27
CA SER A 26 -3.95 -9.30 22.04
C SER A 26 -2.74 -8.81 21.27
N ALA A 27 -2.47 -9.41 20.11
CA ALA A 27 -1.23 -9.15 19.35
C ALA A 27 -1.15 -7.77 18.67
N TYR A 28 -2.26 -7.03 18.57
CA TYR A 28 -2.33 -5.84 17.69
C TYR A 28 -2.99 -4.61 18.33
N SER A 29 -3.52 -4.72 19.54
CA SER A 29 -4.16 -3.57 20.21
C SER A 29 -3.11 -2.80 21.01
N ASN A 30 -3.10 -1.48 20.88
CA ASN A 30 -2.16 -0.63 21.62
C ASN A 30 -2.70 -0.23 22.99
N PHE A 31 -4.02 -0.07 23.07
CA PHE A 31 -4.72 0.34 24.28
C PHE A 31 -6.00 -0.45 24.44
N THR A 32 -6.40 -0.70 25.69
CA THR A 32 -7.73 -1.20 26.02
C THR A 32 -8.37 -0.28 27.05
N TYR A 33 -9.68 -0.13 27.00
CA TYR A 33 -10.41 0.73 27.91
C TYR A 33 -11.74 0.13 28.36
N LEU A 34 -12.04 0.28 29.64
CA LEU A 34 -13.36 0.06 30.21
C LEU A 34 -13.92 1.40 30.69
N TYR A 35 -14.98 1.87 30.05
CA TYR A 35 -15.77 3.01 30.52
C TYR A 35 -17.01 2.49 31.27
N LEU A 36 -17.21 2.89 32.52
CA LEU A 36 -18.46 2.61 33.27
C LEU A 36 -19.24 3.91 33.46
N ILE A 37 -20.54 3.85 33.22
CA ILE A 37 -21.42 5.03 33.27
C ILE A 37 -21.66 5.45 34.72
N ASP A 38 -21.93 4.47 35.57
CA ASP A 38 -22.25 4.64 36.99
C ASP A 38 -21.62 3.50 37.80
N PRO A 39 -20.29 3.52 38.03
CA PRO A 39 -19.61 2.52 38.87
C PRO A 39 -19.91 2.73 40.36
N PRO A 40 -19.56 1.78 41.23
CA PRO A 40 -19.49 2.00 42.68
C PRO A 40 -18.58 3.18 43.03
N GLU A 41 -18.89 3.94 44.08
CA GLU A 41 -18.12 5.15 44.39
C GLU A 41 -16.66 4.83 44.71
N TYR A 42 -16.40 3.72 45.42
CA TYR A 42 -15.05 3.30 45.78
C TYR A 42 -14.15 3.04 44.57
N PHE A 43 -14.70 2.69 43.40
CA PHE A 43 -13.89 2.49 42.17
C PHE A 43 -13.11 3.75 41.80
N LYS A 44 -13.70 4.93 42.02
CA LYS A 44 -13.04 6.20 41.73
C LYS A 44 -11.92 6.51 42.72
N GLU A 45 -11.97 5.92 43.91
CA GLU A 45 -10.98 6.11 44.98
C GLU A 45 -9.77 5.17 44.81
N GLU A 46 -9.93 4.03 44.14
CA GLU A 46 -8.88 3.03 43.90
C GLU A 46 -7.66 3.59 43.16
N SER A 47 -7.89 4.43 42.15
CA SER A 47 -6.81 5.07 41.41
C SER A 47 -7.23 6.36 40.74
N LYS A 48 -6.40 7.40 40.89
CA LYS A 48 -6.54 8.66 40.14
C LYS A 48 -6.49 8.46 38.62
N PHE A 49 -5.82 7.40 38.14
CA PHE A 49 -5.72 7.12 36.71
C PHE A 49 -7.05 6.70 36.11
N PHE A 50 -8.00 6.20 36.91
CA PHE A 50 -9.30 5.77 36.41
C PHE A 50 -10.31 6.91 36.26
N ASN A 51 -9.95 8.13 36.66
CA ASN A 51 -10.84 9.28 36.60
C ASN A 51 -10.41 10.22 35.47
N THR A 52 -11.35 10.56 34.57
CA THR A 52 -11.13 11.57 33.54
C THR A 52 -11.15 12.99 34.14
N GLN A 53 -10.82 13.99 33.32
CA GLN A 53 -10.84 15.40 33.72
C GLN A 53 -12.24 15.86 34.16
N SER A 54 -13.30 15.30 33.58
CA SER A 54 -14.70 15.55 33.97
C SER A 54 -15.24 14.64 35.08
N GLY A 55 -14.39 13.77 35.66
CA GLY A 55 -14.78 12.85 36.75
C GLY A 55 -15.55 11.61 36.30
N LYS A 56 -15.49 11.27 35.00
CA LYS A 56 -15.99 9.98 34.49
C LYS A 56 -15.02 8.87 34.83
N PHE A 57 -15.53 7.66 35.01
CA PHE A 57 -14.71 6.50 35.33
C PHE A 57 -14.33 5.72 34.07
N VAL A 58 -13.05 5.69 33.73
CA VAL A 58 -12.47 4.95 32.62
C VAL A 58 -11.21 4.25 33.09
N MET A 59 -11.19 2.92 33.08
CA MET A 59 -9.96 2.15 33.25
C MET A 59 -9.28 2.07 31.88
N LEU A 60 -8.19 2.79 31.69
CA LEU A 60 -7.43 2.83 30.43
C LEU A 60 -6.08 2.18 30.64
N TYR A 61 -5.74 1.22 29.78
CA TYR A 61 -4.49 0.49 29.84
C TYR A 61 -3.73 0.60 28.52
N ALA A 62 -2.41 0.68 28.62
CA ALA A 62 -1.47 0.61 27.51
C ALA A 62 -0.59 -0.63 27.66
N ASP A 63 -0.21 -1.22 26.53
CA ASP A 63 0.79 -2.29 26.49
C ASP A 63 2.15 -1.72 26.07
N GLU A 64 3.11 -1.74 27.00
CA GLU A 64 4.48 -1.28 26.77
C GLU A 64 5.38 -2.35 26.12
N GLU A 65 5.01 -3.63 26.18
CA GLU A 65 5.83 -4.76 25.72
C GLU A 65 5.07 -5.70 24.77
N LYS A 66 4.57 -5.16 23.64
CA LYS A 66 3.72 -5.87 22.65
C LYS A 66 4.18 -7.25 22.16
N ASP A 67 5.47 -7.57 22.28
CA ASP A 67 6.06 -8.83 21.81
C ASP A 67 6.24 -9.88 22.93
N ASN A 68 5.99 -9.51 24.20
CA ASN A 68 6.15 -10.39 25.38
C ASN A 68 4.89 -10.37 26.24
N LYS A 69 4.69 -11.43 27.04
CA LYS A 69 3.64 -11.41 28.07
C LYS A 69 4.03 -10.46 29.20
N GLY A 70 3.11 -9.60 29.61
CA GLY A 70 3.34 -8.55 30.60
C GLY A 70 3.29 -7.16 29.99
N GLY A 71 3.78 -6.15 30.71
CA GLY A 71 3.89 -4.78 30.16
C GLY A 71 2.60 -3.97 30.11
N ILE A 72 1.47 -4.52 30.57
CA ILE A 72 0.22 -3.74 30.66
C ILE A 72 0.26 -2.82 31.88
N LYS A 73 0.17 -1.52 31.63
CA LYS A 73 0.05 -0.51 32.70
C LYS A 73 -1.25 0.28 32.57
N ALA A 74 -1.83 0.64 33.71
CA ALA A 74 -2.88 1.64 33.75
C ALA A 74 -2.27 3.02 33.43
N ILE A 75 -2.92 3.78 32.55
CA ILE A 75 -2.53 5.14 32.16
C ILE A 75 -3.63 6.12 32.51
N GLN A 76 -3.30 7.40 32.57
CA GLN A 76 -4.26 8.45 32.91
C GLN A 76 -5.44 8.47 31.93
N ALA A 77 -6.63 8.22 32.46
CA ALA A 77 -7.88 8.30 31.72
C ALA A 77 -8.10 9.70 31.12
N SER A 78 -8.73 9.72 29.95
CA SER A 78 -9.07 10.92 29.21
C SER A 78 -10.54 10.92 28.84
N ASP A 79 -11.18 12.09 28.92
CA ASP A 79 -12.53 12.29 28.39
C ASP A 79 -12.65 11.99 26.89
N GLU A 80 -11.52 11.99 26.17
CA GLU A 80 -11.44 11.56 24.78
C GLU A 80 -12.04 10.16 24.58
N ILE A 81 -11.78 9.22 25.49
CA ILE A 81 -12.33 7.85 25.43
C ILE A 81 -13.85 7.86 25.56
N ALA A 82 -14.39 8.54 26.58
CA ALA A 82 -15.82 8.61 26.81
C ALA A 82 -16.57 9.34 25.67
N ASN A 83 -15.88 10.22 24.94
CA ASN A 83 -16.43 11.02 23.85
C ASN A 83 -16.22 10.38 22.46
N LEU A 84 -15.59 9.20 22.38
CA LEU A 84 -15.44 8.47 21.12
C LEU A 84 -16.80 8.22 20.48
N GLN A 85 -16.87 8.38 19.15
CA GLN A 85 -18.11 8.18 18.40
C GLN A 85 -18.68 6.77 18.62
N VAL A 86 -17.84 5.73 18.67
CA VAL A 86 -18.27 4.36 18.96
C VAL A 86 -18.88 4.20 20.36
N VAL A 87 -18.31 4.86 21.36
CA VAL A 87 -18.84 4.87 22.73
C VAL A 87 -20.20 5.56 22.74
N GLN A 88 -20.31 6.74 22.12
CA GLN A 88 -21.57 7.48 22.02
C GLN A 88 -22.66 6.72 21.25
N ASP A 89 -22.28 6.01 20.18
CA ASP A 89 -23.21 5.16 19.44
C ASP A 89 -23.70 3.98 20.27
N ILE A 90 -22.81 3.33 21.02
CA ILE A 90 -23.19 2.25 21.95
C ILE A 90 -24.19 2.76 22.98
N LEU A 91 -23.88 3.86 23.67
CA LEU A 91 -24.75 4.41 24.72
C LEU A 91 -26.14 4.79 24.21
N LYS A 92 -26.27 5.16 22.93
CA LYS A 92 -27.54 5.58 22.33
C LYS A 92 -28.33 4.47 21.66
N LYS A 93 -27.64 3.49 21.08
CA LYS A 93 -28.24 2.55 20.11
C LYS A 93 -28.16 1.08 20.54
N ALA A 94 -27.23 0.73 21.42
CA ALA A 94 -26.99 -0.67 21.76
C ALA A 94 -28.16 -1.28 22.51
N LYS A 95 -28.54 -2.50 22.12
CA LYS A 95 -29.62 -3.26 22.75
C LYS A 95 -29.11 -4.62 23.20
N TYR A 96 -29.54 -5.04 24.39
CA TYR A 96 -29.21 -6.37 24.88
C TYR A 96 -29.69 -7.46 23.90
N GLY A 97 -28.84 -8.47 23.69
CA GLY A 97 -29.08 -9.56 22.75
C GLY A 97 -28.55 -9.30 21.34
N GLU A 98 -28.06 -8.09 21.04
CA GLU A 98 -27.34 -7.84 19.79
C GLU A 98 -25.93 -8.45 19.83
N ASN A 99 -25.52 -9.10 18.74
CA ASN A 99 -24.14 -9.57 18.56
C ASN A 99 -23.36 -8.56 17.71
N LYS A 100 -23.35 -7.30 18.13
CA LYS A 100 -22.73 -6.19 17.39
C LYS A 100 -21.43 -5.74 18.02
N VAL A 101 -20.43 -5.55 17.17
CA VAL A 101 -19.17 -4.88 17.50
C VAL A 101 -19.18 -3.53 16.80
N TYR A 102 -18.96 -2.46 17.55
CA TYR A 102 -18.94 -1.11 17.01
C TYR A 102 -17.52 -0.76 16.62
N ILE A 103 -17.30 -0.52 15.33
CA ILE A 103 -15.98 -0.15 14.78
C ILE A 103 -16.05 1.28 14.28
N GLY A 104 -15.12 2.09 14.76
CA GLY A 104 -15.04 3.51 14.44
C GLY A 104 -14.46 3.78 13.06
N ARG A 105 -14.50 5.05 12.66
CA ARG A 105 -13.72 5.56 11.54
C ARG A 105 -12.28 5.87 12.00
N PRO A 106 -11.32 5.96 11.07
CA PRO A 106 -9.99 6.51 11.37
C PRO A 106 -10.09 7.87 12.05
N ILE A 107 -9.42 8.04 13.18
CA ILE A 107 -9.33 9.30 13.92
C ILE A 107 -7.91 9.53 14.41
N LYS A 108 -7.57 10.79 14.69
CA LYS A 108 -6.38 11.13 15.45
C LYS A 108 -6.71 11.02 16.92
N MET A 109 -5.83 10.38 17.69
CA MET A 109 -5.94 10.32 19.14
C MET A 109 -4.69 10.85 19.83
N ASN A 110 -4.85 11.31 21.06
CA ASN A 110 -3.73 11.68 21.93
C ASN A 110 -3.84 11.00 23.30
N LEU A 111 -3.02 9.97 23.51
CA LEU A 111 -2.89 9.30 24.81
C LEU A 111 -1.43 9.41 25.26
N GLU A 112 -1.22 9.65 26.56
CA GLU A 112 0.12 9.86 27.16
C GLU A 112 0.96 10.97 26.47
N GLY A 113 0.30 11.97 25.87
CA GLY A 113 0.97 13.05 25.15
C GLY A 113 1.46 12.69 23.74
N GLN A 114 1.22 11.46 23.29
CA GLN A 114 1.61 10.99 21.97
C GLN A 114 0.41 11.02 21.01
N ASN A 115 0.58 11.68 19.87
CA ASN A 115 -0.41 11.68 18.81
C ASN A 115 -0.23 10.47 17.90
N PHE A 116 -1.30 9.75 17.63
CA PHE A 116 -1.31 8.63 16.69
C PHE A 116 -2.64 8.55 15.95
N ASP A 117 -2.62 7.88 14.79
CA ASP A 117 -3.82 7.66 13.99
C ASP A 117 -4.38 6.27 14.31
N ALA A 118 -5.66 6.19 14.64
CA ALA A 118 -6.23 5.01 15.24
C ALA A 118 -7.63 4.67 14.76
N VAL A 119 -8.02 3.43 15.02
CA VAL A 119 -9.41 2.96 14.98
C VAL A 119 -9.80 2.37 16.32
N ASN A 120 -11.04 2.63 16.73
CA ASN A 120 -11.60 2.14 17.98
C ASN A 120 -12.60 1.02 17.70
N ILE A 121 -12.50 -0.06 18.44
CA ILE A 121 -13.38 -1.22 18.37
C ILE A 121 -13.98 -1.41 19.76
N ALA A 122 -15.30 -1.40 19.88
CA ALA A 122 -15.96 -1.38 21.19
C ALA A 122 -17.23 -2.25 21.24
N MET A 123 -17.56 -2.71 22.43
CA MET A 123 -18.77 -3.48 22.72
C MET A 123 -19.47 -2.97 23.99
N PRO A 124 -20.82 -3.00 24.01
CA PRO A 124 -21.60 -2.65 25.21
C PRO A 124 -21.43 -3.69 26.32
N ILE A 125 -21.49 -3.22 27.55
CA ILE A 125 -21.66 -4.05 28.75
C ILE A 125 -23.07 -3.82 29.27
N PHE A 126 -23.80 -4.92 29.53
CA PHE A 126 -25.16 -4.88 30.03
C PHE A 126 -25.27 -5.43 31.45
N ASP A 127 -26.15 -4.82 32.24
CA ASP A 127 -26.54 -5.34 33.56
C ASP A 127 -27.66 -6.39 33.47
N ARG A 128 -28.15 -6.83 34.65
CA ARG A 128 -29.30 -7.74 34.78
C ARG A 128 -30.60 -7.18 34.19
N LYS A 129 -30.76 -5.86 34.16
CA LYS A 129 -31.94 -5.15 33.66
C LYS A 129 -31.86 -4.86 32.16
N ASN A 130 -30.87 -5.42 31.47
CA ASN A 130 -30.60 -5.23 30.05
C ASN A 130 -30.26 -3.78 29.68
N GLN A 131 -29.82 -2.97 30.65
CA GLN A 131 -29.36 -1.60 30.45
C GLN A 131 -27.87 -1.59 30.16
N VAL A 132 -27.43 -0.69 29.27
CA VAL A 132 -26.01 -0.44 29.05
C VAL A 132 -25.45 0.21 30.32
N VAL A 133 -24.45 -0.41 30.93
CA VAL A 133 -23.76 0.10 32.14
C VAL A 133 -22.33 0.50 31.88
N GLY A 134 -21.80 0.17 30.71
CA GLY A 134 -20.46 0.53 30.30
C GLY A 134 -20.13 0.10 28.88
N VAL A 135 -18.89 0.41 28.50
CA VAL A 135 -18.30 0.07 27.20
C VAL A 135 -16.90 -0.48 27.44
N ILE A 136 -16.63 -1.66 26.91
CA ILE A 136 -15.27 -2.20 26.79
C ILE A 136 -14.82 -1.98 25.34
N GLY A 137 -13.59 -1.52 25.14
CA GLY A 137 -13.07 -1.31 23.81
C GLY A 137 -11.55 -1.38 23.74
N MET A 138 -11.08 -1.42 22.51
CA MET A 138 -9.69 -1.51 22.12
C MET A 138 -9.38 -0.42 21.09
N THR A 139 -8.17 0.10 21.16
CA THR A 139 -7.65 1.10 20.22
C THR A 139 -6.47 0.50 19.48
N LEU A 140 -6.61 0.43 18.15
CA LEU A 140 -5.55 -0.03 17.26
C LEU A 140 -4.89 1.18 16.60
N ASP A 141 -3.57 1.30 16.76
CA ASP A 141 -2.74 2.28 16.06
C ASP A 141 -2.44 1.77 14.65
N PHE A 142 -2.77 2.58 13.64
CA PHE A 142 -2.53 2.22 12.25
C PHE A 142 -1.05 2.05 11.92
N SER A 143 -0.13 2.56 12.75
CA SER A 143 1.32 2.35 12.60
C SER A 143 1.68 0.86 12.56
N ALA A 144 1.01 0.02 13.35
CA ALA A 144 1.25 -1.43 13.36
C ALA A 144 0.94 -2.07 12.00
N ILE A 145 -0.16 -1.66 11.36
CA ILE A 145 -0.56 -2.14 10.03
C ILE A 145 0.30 -1.49 8.94
N ALA A 146 0.66 -0.22 9.11
CA ALA A 146 1.46 0.54 8.16
C ALA A 146 2.85 -0.07 7.97
N THR A 147 3.46 -0.64 9.03
CA THR A 147 4.74 -1.35 8.94
C THR A 147 4.72 -2.47 7.89
N TYR A 148 3.63 -3.23 7.80
CA TYR A 148 3.47 -4.27 6.80
C TYR A 148 3.02 -3.71 5.45
N LEU A 149 1.98 -2.86 5.45
CA LEU A 149 1.37 -2.35 4.22
C LEU A 149 2.33 -1.46 3.42
N LEU A 150 3.21 -0.72 4.09
CA LEU A 150 4.15 0.22 3.49
C LEU A 150 5.59 -0.29 3.52
N ASP A 151 5.84 -1.57 3.80
CA ASP A 151 7.19 -2.14 3.78
C ASP A 151 7.84 -1.87 2.40
N PRO A 152 9.02 -1.20 2.34
CA PRO A 152 9.73 -0.97 1.09
C PRO A 152 10.09 -2.27 0.35
N LYS A 153 10.27 -3.39 1.06
CA LYS A 153 10.61 -4.69 0.45
C LYS A 153 9.49 -5.26 -0.42
N SER A 154 8.25 -4.88 -0.15
CA SER A 154 7.09 -5.33 -0.93
C SER A 154 6.70 -4.36 -2.05
N GLN A 155 7.39 -3.22 -2.19
CA GLN A 155 7.18 -2.29 -3.29
C GLN A 155 7.70 -2.88 -4.61
N LYS A 156 6.84 -2.97 -5.62
CA LYS A 156 7.15 -3.55 -6.93
C LYS A 156 7.32 -2.50 -8.02
N TYR A 157 6.63 -1.37 -7.90
CA TYR A 157 6.67 -0.30 -8.90
C TYR A 157 7.17 1.02 -8.31
N ASN A 158 7.86 1.80 -9.14
CA ASN A 158 8.21 3.18 -8.81
C ASN A 158 6.93 4.02 -8.80
N GLY A 159 6.71 4.78 -7.72
CA GLY A 159 5.48 5.54 -7.50
C GLY A 159 4.27 4.69 -7.07
N GLU A 160 4.47 3.44 -6.67
CA GLU A 160 3.39 2.60 -6.11
C GLU A 160 2.83 3.20 -4.81
N LEU A 161 1.52 3.47 -4.81
CA LEU A 161 0.77 3.84 -3.62
C LEU A 161 0.03 2.63 -3.07
N ARG A 162 0.16 2.37 -1.75
CA ARG A 162 -0.57 1.34 -1.01
C ARG A 162 -1.37 2.02 0.09
N ILE A 163 -2.68 1.98 -0.01
CA ILE A 163 -3.60 2.81 0.77
C ILE A 163 -4.60 1.89 1.48
N LEU A 164 -4.83 2.13 2.78
CA LEU A 164 -5.96 1.58 3.51
C LEU A 164 -6.96 2.69 3.79
N LEU A 165 -8.24 2.43 3.55
CA LEU A 165 -9.30 3.39 3.79
C LEU A 165 -10.62 2.69 4.19
N ASN A 166 -11.52 3.43 4.82
CA ASN A 166 -12.87 2.93 5.12
C ASN A 166 -13.83 3.14 3.92
N SER A 167 -15.04 2.60 3.99
CA SER A 167 -16.05 2.73 2.91
C SER A 167 -16.45 4.16 2.56
N ASP A 168 -16.29 5.10 3.49
CA ASP A 168 -16.61 6.51 3.25
C ASP A 168 -15.53 7.22 2.42
N GLY A 169 -14.38 6.57 2.21
CA GLY A 169 -13.22 7.16 1.56
C GLY A 169 -12.20 7.78 2.53
N LEU A 170 -12.41 7.66 3.85
CA LEU A 170 -11.49 8.20 4.84
C LEU A 170 -10.22 7.36 4.91
N VAL A 171 -9.08 8.01 4.66
CA VAL A 171 -7.78 7.37 4.56
C VAL A 171 -7.25 7.04 5.95
N ALA A 172 -6.98 5.75 6.19
CA ALA A 172 -6.35 5.26 7.42
C ALA A 172 -4.84 5.17 7.28
N ILE A 173 -4.34 4.69 6.13
CA ILE A 173 -2.91 4.53 5.86
C ILE A 173 -2.62 5.04 4.47
N HIS A 174 -1.60 5.88 4.33
CA HIS A 174 -1.12 6.41 3.07
C HIS A 174 0.39 6.67 3.12
N PRO A 175 1.17 6.43 2.04
CA PRO A 175 2.61 6.74 2.02
C PRO A 175 2.91 8.21 2.36
N ASN A 176 2.12 9.13 1.80
CA ASN A 176 2.09 10.52 2.21
C ASN A 176 1.21 10.73 3.46
N LYS A 177 1.84 10.96 4.62
CA LYS A 177 1.16 11.19 5.91
C LYS A 177 0.18 12.36 5.91
N ASN A 178 0.37 13.36 5.04
CA ASN A 178 -0.52 14.52 4.96
C ASN A 178 -1.91 14.21 4.39
N LEU A 179 -2.10 12.99 3.87
CA LEU A 179 -3.38 12.50 3.36
C LEU A 179 -4.11 11.56 4.34
N VAL A 180 -3.46 11.15 5.42
CA VAL A 180 -4.09 10.35 6.48
C VAL A 180 -5.19 11.19 7.14
N LEU A 181 -6.31 10.55 7.45
CA LEU A 181 -7.57 11.14 7.95
C LEU A 181 -8.27 12.12 6.99
N LYS A 182 -7.82 12.26 5.74
CA LYS A 182 -8.57 12.98 4.70
C LYS A 182 -9.45 12.03 3.92
N ASN A 183 -10.52 12.55 3.34
CA ASN A 183 -11.30 11.78 2.38
C ASN A 183 -10.56 11.75 1.03
N LEU A 184 -10.34 10.56 0.49
CA LEU A 184 -9.64 10.37 -0.77
C LEU A 184 -10.34 11.08 -1.94
N LYS A 185 -11.67 11.15 -1.92
CA LYS A 185 -12.48 11.82 -2.96
C LYS A 185 -12.30 13.34 -2.95
N ASP A 186 -12.05 13.92 -1.77
CA ASP A 186 -11.88 15.37 -1.61
C ASP A 186 -10.48 15.80 -2.07
N VAL A 187 -9.46 15.01 -1.74
CA VAL A 187 -8.06 15.30 -2.11
C VAL A 187 -7.73 14.91 -3.55
N ASN A 188 -8.50 14.01 -4.15
CA ASN A 188 -8.33 13.59 -5.53
C ASN A 188 -9.66 13.56 -6.30
N PRO A 189 -10.24 14.72 -6.63
CA PRO A 189 -11.56 14.81 -7.25
C PRO A 189 -11.55 14.50 -8.77
N ASN A 190 -10.44 13.99 -9.30
CA ASN A 190 -10.26 13.86 -10.73
C ASN A 190 -11.28 12.88 -11.36
N LYS A 191 -11.59 13.09 -12.65
CA LYS A 191 -12.54 12.23 -13.38
C LYS A 191 -12.02 10.81 -13.59
N GLY A 192 -10.70 10.67 -13.75
CA GLY A 192 -10.02 9.37 -13.93
C GLY A 192 -10.04 8.48 -12.69
N ALA A 193 -10.51 8.97 -11.54
CA ALA A 193 -10.59 8.23 -10.28
C ALA A 193 -12.02 7.78 -9.94
N GLN A 194 -13.03 8.32 -10.63
CA GLN A 194 -14.44 8.12 -10.27
C GLN A 194 -14.92 6.69 -10.43
N GLU A 195 -14.43 5.96 -11.44
CA GLU A 195 -14.77 4.55 -11.63
C GLU A 195 -14.28 3.70 -10.45
N THR A 196 -13.02 3.92 -10.03
CA THR A 196 -12.44 3.30 -8.85
C THR A 196 -13.26 3.65 -7.60
N TYR A 197 -13.61 4.91 -7.38
CA TYR A 197 -14.41 5.33 -6.23
C TYR A 197 -15.82 4.72 -6.21
N LYS A 198 -16.44 4.59 -7.37
CA LYS A 198 -17.73 3.90 -7.50
C LYS A 198 -17.59 2.44 -7.10
N ALA A 199 -16.61 1.73 -7.64
CA ALA A 199 -16.37 0.33 -7.32
C ALA A 199 -16.07 0.13 -5.81
N MET A 200 -15.29 1.02 -5.20
CA MET A 200 -15.03 1.03 -3.76
C MET A 200 -16.31 1.23 -2.94
N SER A 201 -17.17 2.18 -3.32
CA SER A 201 -18.45 2.43 -2.62
C SER A 201 -19.44 1.28 -2.76
N GLU A 202 -19.35 0.50 -3.83
CA GLU A 202 -20.15 -0.71 -4.06
C GLU A 202 -19.52 -1.95 -3.39
N GLY A 203 -18.36 -1.82 -2.75
CA GLY A 203 -17.64 -2.93 -2.12
C GLY A 203 -17.13 -3.96 -3.13
N LYS A 204 -16.81 -3.54 -4.37
CA LYS A 204 -16.34 -4.41 -5.44
C LYS A 204 -14.83 -4.50 -5.47
N ASN A 205 -14.34 -5.65 -5.92
CA ASN A 205 -12.92 -5.89 -6.18
C ASN A 205 -12.66 -5.75 -7.68
N GLY A 206 -11.48 -5.28 -8.06
CA GLY A 206 -11.12 -5.14 -9.46
C GLY A 206 -9.87 -4.31 -9.71
N VAL A 207 -9.51 -4.18 -10.98
CA VAL A 207 -8.42 -3.34 -11.46
C VAL A 207 -9.00 -2.30 -12.42
N PHE A 208 -8.66 -1.04 -12.20
CA PHE A 208 -9.20 0.10 -12.92
C PHE A 208 -8.07 0.99 -13.44
N ASN A 209 -8.34 1.74 -14.50
CA ASN A 209 -7.51 2.90 -14.81
C ASN A 209 -7.78 3.97 -13.73
N TYR A 210 -6.72 4.61 -13.25
CA TYR A 210 -6.79 5.54 -12.14
C TYR A 210 -5.75 6.62 -12.29
N ILE A 211 -6.17 7.88 -12.19
CA ILE A 211 -5.23 9.00 -12.04
C ILE A 211 -5.04 9.22 -10.54
N ALA A 212 -3.81 9.10 -10.06
CA ALA A 212 -3.49 9.30 -8.65
C ALA A 212 -3.48 10.79 -8.25
N PHE A 213 -3.44 11.05 -6.94
CA PHE A 213 -3.51 12.42 -6.40
C PHE A 213 -2.28 13.27 -6.79
N ASP A 214 -1.16 12.61 -7.08
CA ASP A 214 0.08 13.19 -7.59
C ASP A 214 0.04 13.42 -9.12
N GLY A 215 -1.03 13.00 -9.78
CA GLY A 215 -1.23 13.13 -11.23
C GLY A 215 -0.80 11.92 -12.05
N ASP A 216 -0.26 10.87 -11.43
CA ASP A 216 0.25 9.70 -12.15
C ASP A 216 -0.90 8.86 -12.74
N ASP A 217 -0.89 8.68 -14.07
CA ASP A 217 -1.78 7.74 -14.76
C ASP A 217 -1.35 6.29 -14.45
N SER A 218 -2.20 5.60 -13.71
CA SER A 218 -1.88 4.36 -13.02
C SER A 218 -2.94 3.29 -13.28
N TYR A 219 -2.57 2.04 -13.06
CA TYR A 219 -3.54 0.99 -12.77
C TYR A 219 -3.77 0.96 -11.26
N ALA A 220 -5.03 0.90 -10.82
CA ALA A 220 -5.39 0.75 -9.41
C ALA A 220 -6.13 -0.56 -9.19
N ALA A 221 -5.59 -1.42 -8.32
CA ALA A 221 -6.28 -2.58 -7.81
C ALA A 221 -6.97 -2.21 -6.48
N ILE A 222 -8.25 -2.58 -6.35
CA ILE A 222 -8.99 -2.44 -5.10
C ILE A 222 -9.44 -3.81 -4.60
N ASN A 223 -9.33 -3.99 -3.28
CA ASN A 223 -9.90 -5.11 -2.56
C ASN A 223 -10.69 -4.58 -1.36
N SER A 224 -12.01 -4.68 -1.46
CA SER A 224 -12.95 -4.29 -0.41
C SER A 224 -13.31 -5.50 0.45
N PHE A 225 -13.27 -5.32 1.75
CA PHE A 225 -13.57 -6.36 2.73
C PHE A 225 -14.39 -5.79 3.89
N LYS A 226 -15.07 -6.67 4.61
CA LYS A 226 -15.86 -6.31 5.78
C LYS A 226 -15.22 -6.82 7.05
N VAL A 227 -15.26 -5.99 8.08
CA VAL A 227 -14.97 -6.36 9.47
C VAL A 227 -16.24 -6.07 10.24
N GLN A 228 -17.01 -7.11 10.56
CA GLN A 228 -18.36 -6.96 11.13
C GLN A 228 -19.23 -6.03 10.26
N ASP A 229 -19.83 -5.00 10.84
CA ASP A 229 -20.66 -4.00 10.14
C ASP A 229 -19.83 -2.90 9.45
N SER A 230 -18.50 -2.89 9.60
CA SER A 230 -17.61 -1.90 9.00
C SER A 230 -17.01 -2.40 7.69
N SER A 231 -16.93 -1.53 6.69
CA SER A 231 -16.40 -1.84 5.36
C SER A 231 -15.10 -1.07 5.11
N TRP A 232 -14.09 -1.78 4.61
CA TRP A 232 -12.75 -1.27 4.39
C TRP A 232 -12.29 -1.61 2.97
N THR A 233 -11.30 -0.88 2.47
CA THR A 233 -10.70 -1.15 1.17
C THR A 233 -9.21 -0.92 1.21
N VAL A 234 -8.46 -1.88 0.67
CA VAL A 234 -7.06 -1.70 0.29
C VAL A 234 -7.03 -1.29 -1.19
N LEU A 235 -6.36 -0.18 -1.48
CA LEU A 235 -6.12 0.33 -2.83
C LEU A 235 -4.62 0.33 -3.09
N VAL A 236 -4.19 -0.37 -4.14
CA VAL A 236 -2.79 -0.40 -4.59
C VAL A 236 -2.70 0.13 -6.00
N THR A 237 -1.77 1.05 -6.25
CA THR A 237 -1.54 1.64 -7.58
C THR A 237 -0.22 1.23 -8.18
N ALA A 238 -0.17 1.15 -9.51
CA ALA A 238 1.06 0.98 -10.27
C ALA A 238 1.06 2.02 -11.41
N PRO A 239 1.92 3.05 -11.36
CA PRO A 239 2.04 4.02 -12.44
C PRO A 239 2.41 3.36 -13.76
N LYS A 240 1.69 3.70 -14.83
CA LYS A 240 1.87 3.06 -16.15
C LYS A 240 3.30 3.21 -16.66
N TYR A 241 3.94 4.35 -16.42
CA TYR A 241 5.33 4.56 -16.84
C TYR A 241 6.28 3.55 -16.18
N SER A 242 6.04 3.17 -14.92
CA SER A 242 6.87 2.19 -14.21
C SER A 242 6.55 0.76 -14.66
N VAL A 243 5.27 0.45 -14.87
CA VAL A 243 4.83 -0.85 -15.42
C VAL A 243 5.48 -1.12 -16.78
N PHE A 244 5.58 -0.10 -17.65
CA PHE A 244 6.17 -0.23 -18.98
C PHE A 244 7.69 0.02 -19.04
N GLU A 245 8.34 0.35 -17.92
CA GLU A 245 9.78 0.63 -17.88
C GLU A 245 10.63 -0.56 -18.39
N PRO A 246 10.37 -1.82 -17.98
CA PRO A 246 11.12 -2.97 -18.50
C PRO A 246 10.94 -3.15 -20.00
N LEU A 247 9.74 -2.88 -20.53
CA LEU A 247 9.45 -2.95 -21.97
C LEU A 247 10.23 -1.87 -22.74
N LYS A 248 10.29 -0.64 -22.22
CA LYS A 248 11.08 0.44 -22.83
C LYS A 248 12.56 0.10 -22.86
N LYS A 249 13.10 -0.49 -21.78
CA LYS A 249 14.49 -0.96 -21.73
C LYS A 249 14.75 -2.05 -22.76
N LEU A 250 13.86 -3.04 -22.86
CA LEU A 250 13.95 -4.11 -23.87
C LEU A 250 13.89 -3.54 -25.30
N GLN A 251 12.97 -2.61 -25.57
CA GLN A 251 12.86 -1.95 -26.87
C GLN A 251 14.17 -1.25 -27.24
N LEU A 252 14.80 -0.54 -26.30
CA LEU A 252 16.08 0.14 -26.53
C LEU A 252 17.22 -0.85 -26.83
N ILE A 253 17.25 -2.00 -26.14
CA ILE A 253 18.20 -3.09 -26.42
C ILE A 253 17.99 -3.64 -27.84
N ILE A 254 16.74 -3.88 -28.25
CA ILE A 254 16.43 -4.39 -29.60
C ILE A 254 16.85 -3.37 -30.67
N ILE A 255 16.54 -2.08 -30.47
CA ILE A 255 16.93 -1.01 -31.40
C ILE A 255 18.45 -0.94 -31.54
N SER A 256 19.17 -0.93 -30.42
CA SER A 256 20.64 -0.86 -30.43
C SER A 256 21.28 -2.11 -31.05
N ALA A 257 20.78 -3.31 -30.75
CA ALA A 257 21.21 -4.55 -31.41
C ALA A 257 20.96 -4.53 -32.92
N SER A 258 19.81 -3.99 -33.35
CA SER A 258 19.46 -3.85 -34.77
C SER A 258 20.43 -2.93 -35.51
N PHE A 259 20.80 -1.79 -34.92
CA PHE A 259 21.82 -0.90 -35.49
C PHE A 259 23.18 -1.60 -35.62
N ILE A 260 23.63 -2.30 -34.58
CA ILE A 260 24.89 -3.05 -34.61
C ILE A 260 24.87 -4.09 -35.74
N PHE A 261 23.77 -4.84 -35.87
CA PHE A 261 23.62 -5.83 -36.93
C PHE A 261 23.70 -5.20 -38.33
N ILE A 262 23.05 -4.04 -38.55
CA ILE A 262 23.12 -3.30 -39.81
C ILE A 262 24.57 -2.90 -40.12
N PHE A 263 25.31 -2.37 -39.15
CA PHE A 263 26.72 -2.00 -39.36
C PHE A 263 27.60 -3.21 -39.68
N VAL A 264 27.36 -4.36 -39.05
CA VAL A 264 28.06 -5.61 -39.34
C VAL A 264 27.77 -6.06 -40.77
N VAL A 265 26.51 -6.10 -41.19
CA VAL A 265 26.12 -6.49 -42.56
C VAL A 265 26.75 -5.54 -43.59
N LEU A 266 26.69 -4.23 -43.37
CA LEU A 266 27.33 -3.25 -44.25
C LEU A 266 28.84 -3.45 -44.33
N GLY A 267 29.49 -3.74 -43.19
CA GLY A 267 30.92 -4.04 -43.13
C GLY A 267 31.29 -5.28 -43.94
N VAL A 268 30.48 -6.35 -43.83
CA VAL A 268 30.67 -7.60 -44.60
C VAL A 268 30.46 -7.34 -46.09
N VAL A 269 29.37 -6.67 -46.49
CA VAL A 269 29.09 -6.34 -47.89
C VAL A 269 30.21 -5.47 -48.47
N TYR A 270 30.65 -4.44 -47.75
CA TYR A 270 31.77 -3.60 -48.17
C TYR A 270 33.06 -4.41 -48.36
N TYR A 271 33.37 -5.32 -47.43
CA TYR A 271 34.52 -6.20 -47.54
C TYR A 271 34.42 -7.12 -48.77
N CYS A 272 33.27 -7.75 -48.98
CA CYS A 272 33.01 -8.61 -50.14
C CYS A 272 33.15 -7.84 -51.47
N VAL A 273 32.52 -6.67 -51.60
CA VAL A 273 32.62 -5.84 -52.81
C VAL A 273 34.06 -5.40 -53.06
N ARG A 274 34.78 -4.93 -52.03
CA ARG A 274 36.17 -4.51 -52.16
C ARG A 274 37.08 -5.66 -52.60
N LYS A 275 36.91 -6.85 -52.00
CA LYS A 275 37.77 -8.01 -52.26
C LYS A 275 37.46 -8.69 -53.59
N ILE A 276 36.19 -8.82 -53.96
CA ILE A 276 35.78 -9.59 -55.14
C ILE A 276 35.69 -8.69 -56.37
N VAL A 277 35.02 -7.55 -56.28
CA VAL A 277 34.70 -6.70 -57.44
C VAL A 277 35.79 -5.66 -57.66
N ALA A 278 36.07 -4.84 -56.63
CA ALA A 278 36.96 -3.69 -56.79
C ALA A 278 38.43 -4.09 -57.04
N SER A 279 38.87 -5.25 -56.56
CA SER A 279 40.23 -5.76 -56.81
C SER A 279 40.45 -6.22 -58.25
N ARG A 280 39.39 -6.68 -58.94
CA ARG A 280 39.45 -7.26 -60.28
C ARG A 280 39.26 -6.22 -61.38
N LEU A 281 38.46 -5.19 -61.14
CA LEU A 281 38.19 -4.13 -62.12
C LEU A 281 39.45 -3.47 -62.70
N PRO A 282 40.48 -3.08 -61.90
CA PRO A 282 41.70 -2.50 -62.45
C PRO A 282 42.48 -3.47 -63.34
N VAL A 283 42.47 -4.76 -63.01
CA VAL A 283 43.14 -5.81 -63.81
C VAL A 283 42.46 -5.98 -65.16
N ILE A 284 41.13 -6.01 -65.20
CA ILE A 284 40.36 -6.09 -66.45
C ILE A 284 40.57 -4.82 -67.29
N LEU A 285 40.48 -3.64 -66.66
CA LEU A 285 40.65 -2.35 -67.34
C LEU A 285 42.04 -2.20 -67.98
N SER A 286 43.10 -2.47 -67.22
CA SER A 286 44.48 -2.42 -67.70
C SER A 286 44.77 -3.46 -68.80
N SER A 287 44.11 -4.62 -68.75
CA SER A 287 44.24 -5.64 -69.79
C SER A 287 43.53 -5.23 -71.08
N LEU A 288 42.33 -4.65 -70.97
CA LEU A 288 41.60 -4.10 -72.11
C LEU A 288 42.36 -2.94 -72.76
N GLU A 289 42.92 -2.04 -71.94
CA GLU A 289 43.78 -0.94 -72.41
C GLU A 289 45.01 -1.47 -73.16
N SER A 290 45.69 -2.48 -72.59
CA SER A 290 46.83 -3.13 -73.23
C SER A 290 46.45 -3.79 -74.57
N PHE A 291 45.27 -4.41 -74.65
CA PHE A 291 44.73 -5.00 -75.88
C PHE A 291 44.44 -3.95 -76.96
N PHE A 292 43.83 -2.82 -76.60
CA PHE A 292 43.59 -1.72 -77.55
C PHE A 292 44.89 -1.08 -78.04
N ARG A 293 45.88 -0.91 -77.17
CA ARG A 293 47.21 -0.41 -77.55
C ARG A 293 47.92 -1.36 -78.51
N PHE A 294 47.79 -2.67 -78.31
CA PHE A 294 48.25 -3.68 -79.26
C PHE A 294 47.56 -3.58 -80.62
N LEU A 295 46.22 -3.44 -80.67
CA LEU A 295 45.48 -3.23 -81.92
C LEU A 295 45.90 -1.94 -82.64
N ASN A 296 46.23 -0.89 -81.90
CA ASN A 296 46.75 0.37 -82.43
C ASN A 296 48.23 0.29 -82.86
N HIS A 297 48.80 -0.93 -82.96
CA HIS A 297 50.17 -1.20 -83.39
C HIS A 297 51.25 -0.53 -82.52
N GLU A 298 50.95 -0.23 -81.25
CA GLU A 298 51.97 0.14 -80.28
C GLU A 298 52.76 -1.12 -79.88
N LYS A 299 54.09 -1.02 -79.75
CA LYS A 299 55.00 -2.16 -79.42
C LYS A 299 54.81 -2.66 -77.99
N ILE A 300 53.69 -3.32 -77.71
CA ILE A 300 53.34 -3.88 -76.41
C ILE A 300 52.82 -5.30 -76.65
N GLU A 301 53.52 -6.29 -76.11
CA GLU A 301 53.03 -7.67 -76.12
C GLU A 301 51.90 -7.81 -75.07
N PRO A 302 50.70 -8.27 -75.47
CA PRO A 302 49.59 -8.43 -74.53
C PRO A 302 49.91 -9.56 -73.53
N LYS A 303 49.83 -9.26 -72.23
CA LYS A 303 49.93 -10.26 -71.16
C LYS A 303 48.60 -10.99 -71.00
N ALA A 304 48.61 -12.32 -71.10
CA ALA A 304 47.44 -13.15 -70.82
C ALA A 304 47.05 -13.05 -69.33
N ILE A 305 45.76 -12.88 -69.06
CA ILE A 305 45.24 -12.87 -67.68
C ILE A 305 45.22 -14.32 -67.18
N GLU A 306 45.95 -14.60 -66.09
CA GLU A 306 45.83 -15.87 -65.37
C GLU A 306 44.47 -15.96 -64.67
N ILE A 307 43.60 -16.86 -65.12
CA ILE A 307 42.31 -17.12 -64.49
C ILE A 307 42.54 -17.97 -63.23
N ARG A 308 42.30 -17.38 -62.06
CA ARG A 308 42.49 -18.04 -60.75
C ARG A 308 41.17 -18.37 -60.03
N ALA A 309 40.03 -18.23 -60.71
CA ALA A 309 38.70 -18.52 -60.16
C ALA A 309 37.97 -19.54 -61.05
N ASN A 310 37.25 -20.48 -60.44
CA ASN A 310 36.43 -21.50 -61.12
C ASN A 310 35.05 -20.97 -61.54
N ASP A 311 34.91 -19.66 -61.74
CA ASP A 311 33.67 -19.04 -62.18
C ASP A 311 33.95 -18.42 -63.54
N GLU A 312 33.15 -18.78 -64.54
CA GLU A 312 33.36 -18.42 -65.95
C GLU A 312 33.27 -16.90 -66.14
N LEU A 313 34.02 -16.40 -67.13
CA LEU A 313 34.15 -14.97 -67.48
C LEU A 313 32.81 -14.30 -67.77
#